data_AF-A0A2P6MJV0-F1
#
_entry.id   AF-A0A2P6MJV0-F1
#
_cell.length_a   1.000
_cell.length_b   1.000
_cell.length_c   1.000
_cell.angle_alpha   90.00
_cell.angle_beta   90.00
_cell.angle_gamma   90.00
#
_symmetry.space_group_name_H-M   'P 1'
#
loop_
_entity.id
_entity.type
_entity.pdbx_description
1 polymer ?
#
loop_
_entity_poly.entity_id
_entity_poly.type
_entity_poly.pdbx_seq_one_letter_code
_entity_poly.pdbx_strand_id
1 'polypeptide(L)'
;MFGRLFARDYQSWQLPEFNIMDAHHLVQAVQERPAFIRADDVLGGAGTEGRYVFFESSRDALFVFRFPLTNFMNVYVHERGSDGLFGRDDGIKAASVSVSGYKPEEHDVTYVECGWWIDHLNGLFRYLIDVSSQEHSGQLSDDHYAYLRRLEQASAAKENDLADMFRR
;
A
#
# COMPACT_ATOMS: atom_id res chain seq x y z
N MET A 1 -32.57 -8.04 33.51
CA MET A 1 -31.17 -7.82 33.10
C MET A 1 -31.00 -8.45 31.73
N PHE A 2 -31.12 -7.67 30.66
CA PHE A 2 -30.89 -8.14 29.29
C PHE A 2 -29.51 -7.72 28.83
N GLY A 3 -28.88 -8.61 28.06
CA GLY A 3 -27.45 -8.69 27.84
C GLY A 3 -26.86 -7.50 27.11
N ARG A 4 -25.73 -7.03 27.65
CA ARG A 4 -24.70 -6.29 26.94
C ARG A 4 -24.01 -7.26 25.96
N LEU A 5 -24.66 -7.55 24.85
CA LEU A 5 -24.04 -8.15 23.67
C LEU A 5 -24.09 -7.08 22.59
N PHE A 6 -22.97 -6.82 21.93
CA PHE A 6 -22.78 -5.85 20.84
C PHE A 6 -22.51 -4.38 21.19
N ALA A 7 -21.70 -4.13 22.21
CA ALA A 7 -20.78 -2.99 22.15
C ALA A 7 -19.40 -3.56 21.80
N ARG A 8 -19.15 -3.84 20.50
CA ARG A 8 -17.78 -3.75 20.01
C ARG A 8 -17.47 -2.28 20.14
N ASP A 9 -16.71 -1.91 21.16
CA ASP A 9 -16.18 -0.56 21.29
C ASP A 9 -15.37 -0.31 20.01
N TYR A 10 -15.99 0.40 19.07
CA TYR A 10 -15.30 0.96 17.92
C TYR A 10 -14.38 2.02 18.50
N GLN A 11 -13.17 1.62 18.89
CA GLN A 11 -12.09 2.58 19.11
C GLN A 11 -12.02 3.42 17.85
N SER A 12 -12.25 4.72 17.96
CA SER A 12 -11.95 5.67 16.90
C SER A 12 -10.45 5.56 16.64
N TRP A 13 -10.10 4.93 15.52
CA TRP A 13 -8.72 4.85 15.08
C TRP A 13 -8.27 6.27 14.78
N GLN A 14 -7.24 6.73 15.49
CA GLN A 14 -6.51 7.92 15.05
C GLN A 14 -5.73 7.50 13.82
N LEU A 15 -6.24 7.87 12.65
CA LEU A 15 -5.47 7.84 11.41
C LEU A 15 -4.14 8.57 11.71
N PRO A 16 -2.98 7.94 11.52
CA PRO A 16 -1.71 8.62 11.72
C PRO A 16 -1.65 9.89 10.86
N GLU A 17 -1.13 10.98 11.41
CA GLU A 17 -1.14 12.29 10.76
C GLU A 17 -0.28 12.26 9.47
N PHE A 18 -0.88 12.04 8.31
CA PHE A 18 -0.31 12.42 7.02
C PHE A 18 -1.24 13.43 6.36
N ASN A 19 -0.65 14.38 5.64
CA ASN A 19 -1.42 15.43 5.01
C ASN A 19 -2.14 14.88 3.78
N ILE A 20 -3.47 14.80 3.86
CA ILE A 20 -4.31 14.23 2.80
C ILE A 20 -4.22 15.02 1.49
N MET A 21 -3.84 16.29 1.56
CA MET A 21 -3.62 17.15 0.39
C MET A 21 -2.51 16.59 -0.51
N ASP A 22 -1.54 15.89 0.07
CA ASP A 22 -0.38 15.34 -0.63
C ASP A 22 -0.68 13.96 -1.26
N ALA A 23 -1.92 13.44 -1.12
CA ALA A 23 -2.32 12.17 -1.70
C ALA A 23 -2.18 12.12 -3.23
N HIS A 24 -2.22 13.28 -3.91
CA HIS A 24 -1.95 13.35 -5.35
C HIS A 24 -0.49 12.98 -5.68
N HIS A 25 0.47 13.44 -4.88
CA HIS A 25 1.87 13.05 -5.01
C HIS A 25 2.05 11.55 -4.79
N LEU A 26 1.28 10.94 -3.89
CA LEU A 26 1.30 9.50 -3.65
C LEU A 26 0.85 8.71 -4.88
N VAL A 27 -0.33 9.04 -5.44
CA VAL A 27 -0.85 8.35 -6.64
C VAL A 27 0.11 8.49 -7.81
N GLN A 28 0.63 9.70 -8.06
CA GLN A 28 1.62 9.94 -9.11
C GLN A 28 2.92 9.16 -8.84
N ALA A 29 3.43 9.20 -7.60
CA ALA A 29 4.64 8.49 -7.22
C ALA A 29 4.54 7.00 -7.54
N VAL A 30 3.40 6.38 -7.26
CA VAL A 30 3.19 4.94 -7.52
C VAL A 30 3.05 4.66 -9.02
N GLN A 31 2.34 5.52 -9.77
CA GLN A 31 2.13 5.31 -11.20
C GLN A 31 3.42 5.47 -12.03
N GLU A 32 4.27 6.43 -11.68
CA GLU A 32 5.44 6.82 -12.47
C GLU A 32 6.73 6.08 -12.04
N ARG A 33 6.70 5.31 -10.93
CA ARG A 33 7.91 4.69 -10.40
C ARG A 33 8.43 3.55 -11.27
N PRO A 34 9.70 3.57 -11.70
CA PRO A 34 10.27 2.45 -12.48
C PRO A 34 10.48 1.17 -11.68
N ALA A 35 10.70 1.27 -10.35
CA ALA A 35 11.19 0.17 -9.51
C ALA A 35 10.17 -0.96 -9.23
N PHE A 36 9.01 -0.91 -9.87
CA PHE A 36 7.82 -1.20 -9.11
C PHE A 36 7.08 -2.49 -9.56
N ILE A 37 7.43 -3.26 -10.61
CA ILE A 37 6.87 -4.60 -11.06
C ILE A 37 5.34 -4.84 -11.32
N ARG A 38 4.91 -4.90 -12.59
CA ARG A 38 3.49 -5.07 -12.95
C ARG A 38 3.01 -6.46 -12.54
N ALA A 39 1.84 -6.55 -11.92
CA ALA A 39 1.31 -7.80 -11.36
C ALA A 39 0.02 -8.28 -12.04
N ASP A 40 -0.34 -7.67 -13.18
CA ASP A 40 -1.60 -7.88 -13.91
C ASP A 40 -1.87 -9.36 -14.22
N ASP A 41 -0.84 -10.07 -14.71
CA ASP A 41 -0.93 -11.47 -15.14
C ASP A 41 -0.87 -12.49 -13.99
N VAL A 42 -0.36 -12.08 -12.82
CA VAL A 42 -0.10 -12.98 -11.68
C VAL A 42 -1.32 -13.05 -10.76
N LEU A 43 -1.93 -11.90 -10.47
CA LEU A 43 -3.00 -11.76 -9.48
C LEU A 43 -4.41 -12.08 -10.01
N GLY A 44 -4.57 -12.29 -11.33
CA GLY A 44 -5.83 -12.77 -11.90
C GLY A 44 -7.05 -11.90 -11.60
N GLY A 45 -6.97 -10.60 -11.92
CA GLY A 45 -8.08 -9.66 -11.75
C GLY A 45 -8.74 -9.27 -13.08
N ALA A 46 -10.08 -9.22 -13.13
CA ALA A 46 -10.81 -8.69 -14.28
C ALA A 46 -10.60 -7.18 -14.40
N GLY A 47 -9.72 -6.77 -15.30
CA GLY A 47 -9.72 -5.42 -15.90
C GLY A 47 -9.25 -4.26 -15.03
N THR A 48 -8.38 -4.48 -14.04
CA THR A 48 -7.75 -3.37 -13.31
C THR A 48 -6.24 -3.50 -13.35
N GLU A 49 -5.54 -2.45 -13.79
CA GLU A 49 -4.08 -2.37 -13.78
C GLU A 49 -3.60 -2.53 -12.32
N GLY A 50 -3.10 -3.71 -12.00
CA GLY A 50 -2.41 -4.05 -10.77
C GLY A 50 -0.97 -3.59 -10.89
N ARG A 51 -0.73 -2.33 -10.54
CA ARG A 51 0.63 -1.81 -10.41
C ARG A 51 1.15 -2.07 -9.01
N TYR A 52 2.10 -2.98 -8.93
CA TYR A 52 3.32 -2.77 -8.17
C TYR A 52 3.33 -3.25 -6.70
N VAL A 53 4.46 -3.88 -6.35
CA VAL A 53 4.63 -4.91 -5.32
C VAL A 53 5.77 -4.55 -4.36
N PHE A 54 5.47 -4.09 -3.14
CA PHE A 54 6.48 -3.92 -2.09
C PHE A 54 6.65 -5.23 -1.32
N PHE A 55 7.80 -5.90 -1.44
CA PHE A 55 8.05 -7.16 -0.73
C PHE A 55 8.85 -6.89 0.55
N GLU A 56 8.18 -7.04 1.69
CA GLU A 56 8.80 -6.98 2.99
C GLU A 56 9.20 -8.39 3.44
N SER A 57 10.41 -8.80 3.05
CA SER A 57 10.95 -10.14 3.34
C SER A 57 10.95 -10.51 4.83
N SER A 58 11.08 -9.53 5.74
CA SER A 58 11.11 -9.75 7.19
C SER A 58 9.73 -10.10 7.78
N ARG A 59 8.66 -9.76 7.06
CA ARG A 59 7.27 -9.96 7.47
C ARG A 59 6.53 -10.94 6.56
N ASP A 60 7.23 -11.47 5.55
CA ASP A 60 6.63 -12.27 4.48
C ASP A 60 5.36 -11.63 3.91
N ALA A 61 5.42 -10.31 3.72
CA ALA A 61 4.28 -9.50 3.29
C ALA A 61 4.53 -8.85 1.93
N LEU A 62 3.44 -8.68 1.20
CA LEU A 62 3.41 -8.10 -0.13
C LEU A 62 2.38 -6.98 -0.17
N PHE A 63 2.79 -5.76 -0.48
CA PHE A 63 1.86 -4.66 -0.72
C PHE A 63 1.61 -4.50 -2.21
N VAL A 64 0.34 -4.56 -2.60
CA VAL A 64 -0.10 -4.44 -3.99
C VAL A 64 -0.97 -3.20 -4.15
N PHE A 65 -0.61 -2.30 -5.05
CA PHE A 65 -1.43 -1.16 -5.41
C PHE A 65 -2.26 -1.47 -6.66
N ARG A 66 -3.56 -1.13 -6.66
CA ARG A 66 -4.44 -1.36 -7.81
C ARG A 66 -5.16 -0.08 -8.19
N PHE A 67 -5.19 0.22 -9.47
CA PHE A 67 -5.77 1.44 -10.02
C PHE A 67 -7.02 1.13 -10.84
N PRO A 68 -8.21 0.99 -10.21
CA PRO A 68 -9.44 0.81 -10.98
C PRO A 68 -9.80 2.05 -11.81
N LEU A 69 -9.33 3.23 -11.41
CA LEU A 69 -9.49 4.50 -12.11
C LEU A 69 -8.19 5.33 -11.94
N THR A 70 -7.90 6.25 -12.87
CA THR A 70 -6.67 7.07 -12.85
C THR A 70 -6.43 7.78 -11.52
N ASN A 71 -7.50 8.28 -10.89
CA ASN A 71 -7.42 9.04 -9.65
C ASN A 71 -7.83 8.23 -8.40
N PHE A 72 -7.85 6.90 -8.50
CA PHE A 72 -8.26 6.04 -7.40
C PHE A 72 -7.31 4.85 -7.28
N MET A 73 -6.83 4.59 -6.08
CA MET A 73 -5.86 3.56 -5.78
C MET A 73 -6.34 2.74 -4.58
N ASN A 74 -6.44 1.43 -4.73
CA ASN A 74 -6.60 0.50 -3.62
C ASN A 74 -5.25 -0.10 -3.23
N VAL A 75 -5.04 -0.31 -1.94
CA VAL A 75 -3.84 -0.98 -1.42
C VAL A 75 -4.26 -2.30 -0.77
N TYR A 76 -3.63 -3.38 -1.22
CA TYR A 76 -3.85 -4.73 -0.72
C TYR A 76 -2.59 -5.26 -0.07
N VAL A 77 -2.76 -6.05 0.99
CA VAL A 77 -1.69 -6.74 1.69
C VAL A 77 -1.88 -8.24 1.50
N HIS A 78 -0.89 -8.90 0.91
CA HIS A 78 -0.84 -10.36 0.88
C HIS A 78 0.17 -10.83 1.92
N GLU A 79 -0.25 -11.74 2.77
CA GLU A 79 0.63 -12.45 3.69
C GLU A 79 0.94 -13.82 3.10
N ARG A 80 2.20 -14.24 3.22
CA ARG A 80 2.62 -15.55 2.73
C ARG A 80 2.02 -16.65 3.61
N GLY A 81 1.49 -17.68 2.97
CA GLY A 81 1.00 -18.85 3.67
C GLY A 81 2.13 -19.71 4.25
N SER A 82 1.74 -20.72 5.04
CA SER A 82 2.68 -21.72 5.59
C SER A 82 3.39 -22.56 4.52
N ASP A 83 2.85 -22.58 3.30
CA ASP A 83 3.43 -23.18 2.10
C ASP A 83 4.52 -22.30 1.45
N GLY A 84 4.78 -21.11 2.00
CA GLY A 84 5.78 -20.19 1.48
C GLY A 84 5.32 -19.39 0.26
N LEU A 85 4.04 -19.47 -0.10
CA LEU A 85 3.45 -18.82 -1.27
C LEU A 85 2.34 -17.84 -0.87
N PHE A 86 2.15 -16.79 -1.67
CA PHE A 86 1.03 -15.86 -1.54
C PHE A 86 -0.25 -16.45 -2.15
N GLY A 87 -1.41 -16.11 -1.57
CA GLY A 87 -2.70 -16.40 -2.17
C GLY A 87 -2.92 -15.59 -3.45
N ARG A 88 -3.59 -16.20 -4.46
CA ARG A 88 -4.01 -15.50 -5.69
C ARG A 88 -5.29 -14.69 -5.51
N ASP A 89 -5.94 -14.78 -4.35
CA ASP A 89 -7.06 -13.93 -4.01
C ASP A 89 -6.62 -12.47 -3.88
N ASP A 90 -7.57 -11.55 -3.71
CA ASP A 90 -7.28 -10.12 -3.76
C ASP A 90 -6.37 -9.60 -2.64
N GLY A 91 -6.01 -10.46 -1.66
CA GLY A 91 -5.33 -10.05 -0.44
C GLY A 91 -6.28 -9.28 0.50
N ILE A 92 -5.73 -8.78 1.60
CA ILE A 92 -6.47 -7.96 2.56
C ILE A 92 -6.50 -6.52 2.04
N LYS A 93 -7.69 -5.97 1.79
CA LYS A 93 -7.82 -4.57 1.38
C LYS A 93 -7.47 -3.66 2.56
N ALA A 94 -6.27 -3.10 2.56
CA ALA A 94 -5.74 -2.30 3.66
C ALA A 94 -6.19 -0.83 3.58
N ALA A 95 -6.13 -0.22 2.40
CA ALA A 95 -6.45 1.19 2.21
C ALA A 95 -7.06 1.49 0.84
N SER A 96 -7.73 2.63 0.74
CA SER A 96 -8.18 3.25 -0.51
C SER A 96 -7.74 4.71 -0.52
N VAL A 97 -7.26 5.18 -1.66
CA VAL A 97 -6.82 6.57 -1.90
C VAL A 97 -7.62 7.10 -3.09
N SER A 98 -8.27 8.24 -2.91
CA SER A 98 -9.01 8.95 -3.94
C SER A 98 -8.43 10.35 -4.09
N VAL A 99 -8.17 10.75 -5.32
CA VAL A 99 -7.60 12.06 -5.66
C VAL A 99 -8.62 12.82 -6.51
N SER A 100 -8.80 14.11 -6.22
CA SER A 100 -9.65 15.00 -6.99
C SER A 100 -8.78 15.77 -7.97
N GLY A 101 -9.14 15.76 -9.25
CA GLY A 101 -8.43 16.55 -10.27
C GLY A 101 -8.72 18.06 -10.19
N TYR A 102 -9.66 18.48 -9.34
CA TYR A 102 -10.16 19.86 -9.29
C TYR A 102 -9.85 20.55 -7.96
N LYS A 103 -9.90 19.80 -6.85
CA LYS A 103 -9.90 20.36 -5.49
C LYS A 103 -9.08 19.49 -4.55
N PRO A 104 -7.88 19.92 -4.16
CA PRO A 104 -7.03 19.13 -3.28
C PRO A 104 -7.67 18.75 -1.94
N GLU A 105 -8.60 19.57 -1.43
CA GLU A 105 -9.35 19.30 -0.20
C GLU A 105 -10.36 18.13 -0.31
N GLU A 106 -10.65 17.68 -1.53
CA GLU A 106 -11.51 16.52 -1.80
C GLU A 106 -10.68 15.22 -1.97
N HIS A 107 -9.37 15.28 -1.74
CA HIS A 107 -8.56 14.08 -1.61
C HIS A 107 -9.01 13.26 -0.40
N ASP A 108 -9.02 11.94 -0.54
CA ASP A 108 -9.37 11.02 0.53
C ASP A 108 -8.37 9.86 0.62
N VAL A 109 -8.08 9.44 1.85
CA VAL A 109 -7.29 8.25 2.13
C VAL A 109 -7.96 7.53 3.29
N THR A 110 -8.63 6.43 2.96
CA THR A 110 -9.40 5.64 3.89
C THR A 110 -8.70 4.32 4.16
N TYR A 111 -8.36 4.05 5.43
CA TYR A 111 -7.93 2.73 5.87
C TYR A 111 -9.16 1.84 6.05
N VAL A 112 -9.19 0.71 5.35
CA VAL A 112 -10.35 -0.18 5.27
C VAL A 112 -10.27 -1.26 6.34
N GLU A 113 -9.06 -1.73 6.64
CA GLU A 113 -8.83 -2.79 7.63
C GLU A 113 -7.65 -2.45 8.55
N CYS A 114 -7.85 -2.74 9.83
CA CYS A 114 -6.82 -2.61 10.85
C CYS A 114 -5.82 -3.77 10.72
N GLY A 115 -4.52 -3.45 10.75
CA GLY A 115 -3.48 -4.44 10.86
C GLY A 115 -2.12 -3.85 11.22
N TRP A 116 -1.15 -4.73 11.47
CA TRP A 116 0.24 -4.36 11.79
C TRP A 116 0.92 -3.57 10.65
N TRP A 117 0.40 -3.70 9.44
CA TRP A 117 0.91 -3.07 8.23
C TRP A 117 0.64 -1.56 8.15
N ILE A 118 -0.20 -0.99 9.02
CA ILE A 118 -0.56 0.43 8.97
C ILE A 118 0.65 1.34 9.11
N ASP A 119 1.54 1.07 10.07
CA ASP A 119 2.74 1.90 10.27
C ASP A 119 3.70 1.81 9.08
N HIS A 120 3.80 0.63 8.46
CA HIS A 120 4.63 0.40 7.29
C HIS A 120 4.06 1.10 6.05
N LEU A 121 2.74 1.04 5.84
CA LEU A 121 2.06 1.77 4.78
C LEU A 121 2.20 3.28 4.94
N ASN A 122 2.09 3.80 6.16
CA ASN A 122 2.31 5.22 6.42
C ASN A 122 3.74 5.65 6.15
N GLY A 123 4.72 4.86 6.62
CA GLY A 123 6.13 5.09 6.30
C GLY A 123 6.37 5.11 4.80
N LEU A 124 5.82 4.13 4.08
CA LEU A 124 5.89 4.05 2.63
C LEU A 124 5.21 5.24 1.95
N PHE A 125 4.03 5.67 2.38
CA PHE A 125 3.33 6.82 1.77
C PHE A 125 4.13 8.11 1.94
N ARG A 126 4.63 8.37 3.15
CA ARG A 126 5.49 9.55 3.41
C ARG A 126 6.75 9.50 2.58
N TYR A 127 7.40 8.34 2.50
CA TYR A 127 8.57 8.14 1.65
C TYR A 127 8.26 8.45 0.17
N LEU A 128 7.15 7.95 -0.35
CA LEU A 128 6.75 8.16 -1.74
C LEU A 128 6.41 9.62 -2.04
N ILE A 129 5.72 10.29 -1.11
CA ILE A 129 5.43 11.73 -1.20
C ILE A 129 6.74 12.52 -1.20
N ASP A 130 7.62 12.30 -0.22
CA ASP A 130 8.90 13.01 -0.10
C ASP A 130 9.75 12.88 -1.38
N VAL A 131 9.82 11.68 -1.96
CA VAL A 131 10.59 11.50 -3.21
C VAL A 131 9.91 12.18 -4.40
N SER A 132 8.57 12.16 -4.45
CA SER A 132 7.77 12.73 -5.55
C SER A 132 7.78 14.26 -5.53
N SER A 133 7.61 14.87 -4.36
CA SER A 133 7.69 16.32 -4.16
C SER A 133 9.13 16.85 -4.25
N GLN A 134 10.14 15.96 -4.19
CA GLN A 134 11.55 16.31 -4.02
C GLN A 134 11.83 17.09 -2.72
N GLU A 135 10.93 17.00 -1.75
CA GLU A 135 11.05 17.62 -0.44
C GLU A 135 11.23 16.53 0.61
N HIS A 136 12.30 16.60 1.39
CA HIS A 136 12.39 15.77 2.58
C HIS A 136 11.68 16.47 3.72
N SER A 137 10.49 15.97 4.07
CA SER A 137 9.66 16.55 5.13
C SER A 137 10.29 16.44 6.54
N GLY A 138 11.34 15.62 6.69
CA GLY A 138 11.99 15.33 7.98
C GLY A 138 11.10 14.53 8.94
N GLN A 139 9.95 14.04 8.47
CA GLN A 139 8.99 13.29 9.28
C GLN A 139 9.37 11.82 9.48
N LEU A 140 10.27 11.29 8.65
CA LEU A 140 10.87 9.96 8.78
C LEU A 140 12.32 10.12 9.22
N SER A 141 12.79 9.25 10.12
CA SER A 141 14.21 9.19 10.43
C SER A 141 15.02 8.70 9.22
N ASP A 142 16.27 9.13 9.12
CA ASP A 142 17.19 8.71 8.05
C ASP A 142 17.29 7.18 7.93
N ASP A 143 17.32 6.48 9.07
CA ASP A 143 17.36 5.01 9.13
C ASP A 143 16.10 4.37 8.51
N HIS A 144 14.92 4.92 8.83
CA HIS A 144 13.66 4.42 8.29
C HIS A 144 13.55 4.72 6.79
N TYR A 145 14.02 5.90 6.37
CA TYR A 145 14.09 6.28 4.97
C TYR A 145 15.03 5.35 4.17
N ALA A 146 16.19 5.03 4.73
CA ALA A 146 17.14 4.08 4.14
C ALA A 146 16.54 2.66 4.06
N TYR A 147 15.79 2.24 5.08
CA TYR A 147 15.07 0.97 5.08
C TYR A 147 14.07 0.86 3.93
N LEU A 148 13.21 1.87 3.75
CA LEU A 148 12.19 1.91 2.70
C LEU A 148 12.82 1.94 1.30
N ARG A 149 13.89 2.73 1.11
CA ARG A 149 14.67 2.74 -0.13
C ARG A 149 15.26 1.38 -0.45
N ARG A 150 15.79 0.66 0.55
CA ARG A 150 16.33 -0.70 0.36
C ARG A 150 15.24 -1.67 -0.06
N LEU A 151 14.06 -1.61 0.56
CA LEU A 151 12.94 -2.45 0.19
C LEU A 151 12.44 -2.16 -1.23
N GLU A 152 12.37 -0.89 -1.63
CA GLU A 152 12.04 -0.52 -3.01
C GLU A 152 13.02 -1.15 -4.02
N GLN A 153 14.33 -1.06 -3.76
CA GLN A 153 15.35 -1.67 -4.62
C GLN A 153 15.25 -3.20 -4.66
N ALA A 154 14.98 -3.82 -3.51
CA ALA A 154 14.82 -5.27 -3.41
C ALA A 154 13.57 -5.75 -4.13
N SER A 155 12.48 -4.99 -4.07
CA SER A 155 11.26 -5.24 -4.84
C SER A 155 11.57 -5.34 -6.31
N ALA A 156 12.23 -4.35 -6.93
CA ALA A 156 12.56 -4.38 -8.35
C ALA A 156 13.27 -5.67 -8.80
N ALA A 157 14.13 -6.24 -7.95
CA ALA A 157 14.84 -7.48 -8.23
C ALA A 157 13.94 -8.74 -8.26
N LYS A 158 12.69 -8.65 -7.79
CA LYS A 158 11.72 -9.76 -7.75
C LYS A 158 10.82 -9.87 -8.96
N GLU A 159 11.00 -9.04 -9.98
CA GLU A 159 10.13 -9.01 -11.16
C GLU A 159 9.98 -10.38 -11.82
N ASN A 160 11.10 -11.05 -12.06
CA ASN A 160 11.13 -12.34 -12.73
C ASN A 160 10.65 -13.50 -11.83
N ASP A 161 10.68 -13.33 -10.51
CA ASP A 161 10.27 -14.35 -9.54
C ASP A 161 8.79 -14.20 -9.13
N LEU A 162 8.14 -13.09 -9.51
CA LEU A 162 6.84 -12.69 -8.96
C LEU A 162 5.78 -13.77 -9.17
N ALA A 163 5.71 -14.37 -10.36
CA ALA A 163 4.73 -15.42 -10.66
C ALA A 163 4.91 -16.66 -9.78
N ASP A 164 6.16 -17.04 -9.47
CA ASP A 164 6.48 -18.20 -8.64
C ASP A 164 6.26 -17.95 -7.14
N MET A 165 6.09 -16.68 -6.73
CA MET A 165 5.77 -16.32 -5.36
C MET A 165 4.29 -16.55 -5.01
N PHE A 166 3.43 -16.81 -5.98
CA PHE A 166 1.99 -17.05 -5.78
C PHE A 166 1.64 -18.53 -5.95
N ARG A 167 0.57 -18.96 -5.27
CA ARG A 167 -0.06 -20.28 -5.51
C ARG A 167 -0.48 -20.38 -6.98
N ARG A 168 -0.42 -21.59 -7.54
CA ARG A 168 -0.86 -21.85 -8.92
C ARG A 168 -2.37 -21.93 -9.02
#